data_AF-B0C5Y4-F1
#
_entry.id   AF-B0C5Y4-F1
#
_cell.length_a   1.000
_cell.length_b   1.000
_cell.length_c   1.000
_cell.angle_alpha   90.00
_cell.angle_beta   90.00
_cell.angle_gamma   90.00
#
_symmetry.space_group_name_H-M   'P 1'
#
loop_
_entity.id
_entity.type
_entity.pdbx_description
1 polymer ?
#
loop_
_entity_poly.entity_id
_entity_poly.type
_entity_poly.pdbx_seq_one_letter_code
_entity_poly.pdbx_strand_id
1 'polypeptide(L)' 'MAIDSLTDLVGFPGGWLIGVSYALEWGYQCWVITPEHQVHTDGEFYESNLGALSAGRFLVEHSLEVD' A
#
# COMPACT_ATOMS: atom_id res chain seq x y z
N MET A 1 -16.73 10.07 -10.42
CA MET A 1 -16.66 9.02 -9.39
C MET A 1 -15.45 8.19 -9.76
N ALA A 2 -14.30 8.42 -9.11
CA ALA A 2 -13.11 7.64 -9.39
C ALA A 2 -13.42 6.19 -9.00
N ILE A 3 -13.32 5.27 -9.96
CA ILE A 3 -13.43 3.85 -9.66
C ILE A 3 -12.03 3.40 -9.25
N ASP A 4 -11.74 3.52 -7.96
CA ASP A 4 -10.53 2.94 -7.39
C ASP A 4 -10.73 1.43 -7.31
N SER A 5 -9.96 0.69 -8.10
CA SER A 5 -10.01 -0.77 -8.08
C SER A 5 -8.86 -1.30 -7.24
N LEU A 6 -9.14 -2.12 -6.23
CA LEU A 6 -8.11 -2.85 -5.51
C LEU A 6 -7.51 -3.89 -6.48
N THR A 7 -6.21 -3.77 -6.73
CA THR A 7 -5.46 -4.63 -7.66
C THR A 7 -4.72 -5.74 -6.92
N ASP A 8 -4.09 -5.41 -5.78
CA ASP A 8 -3.35 -6.37 -4.96
C ASP A 8 -3.63 -6.15 -3.48
N LEU A 9 -3.59 -7.23 -2.71
CA LEU A 9 -3.63 -7.22 -1.25
C LEU A 9 -2.68 -8.31 -0.74
N VAL A 10 -1.61 -7.90 -0.07
CA VAL A 10 -0.54 -8.78 0.41
C VAL A 10 -0.44 -8.69 1.93
N GLY A 11 -0.37 -9.84 2.59
CA GLY A 11 -0.18 -9.92 4.04
C GLY A 11 1.29 -10.02 4.44
N PHE A 12 1.62 -9.40 5.57
CA PHE A 12 2.95 -9.40 6.19
C PHE A 12 2.87 -9.94 7.63
N PRO A 13 4.00 -10.40 8.20
CA PRO A 13 4.06 -10.83 9.59
C PRO A 13 3.55 -9.74 10.55
N GLY A 14 3.05 -10.16 11.72
CA GLY A 14 2.55 -9.23 12.74
C GLY A 14 1.18 -8.63 12.46
N GLY A 15 0.50 -9.02 11.36
CA GLY A 15 -0.85 -8.55 11.04
C GLY A 15 -0.90 -7.34 10.10
N TRP A 16 0.24 -6.95 9.55
CA TRP A 16 0.34 -5.88 8.56
C TRP A 16 -0.22 -6.33 7.21
N LEU A 17 -0.85 -5.41 6.48
CA LEU A 17 -1.29 -5.64 5.10
C LEU A 17 -0.83 -4.50 4.20
N ILE A 18 -0.63 -4.81 2.92
CA ILE A 18 -0.37 -3.82 1.87
C ILE A 18 -1.42 -4.01 0.79
N GLY A 19 -2.21 -2.98 0.54
CA GLY A 19 -3.11 -2.89 -0.60
C GLY A 19 -2.50 -2.03 -1.70
N VAL A 20 -2.79 -2.37 -2.96
CA VAL A 20 -2.53 -1.49 -4.10
C VAL A 20 -3.84 -1.24 -4.81
N SER A 21 -4.24 0.02 -4.94
CA SER A 21 -5.38 0.40 -5.78
C SER A 21 -4.90 1.02 -7.09
N TYR A 22 -5.73 0.97 -8.11
CA TYR A 22 -5.54 1.71 -9.35
C TYR A 22 -6.64 2.76 -9.52
N ALA A 23 -6.24 4.02 -9.62
CA ALA A 23 -7.07 5.16 -9.94
C ALA A 23 -6.87 5.54 -11.41
N LEU A 24 -7.94 5.48 -12.21
CA LEU A 24 -7.88 5.67 -13.67
C LEU A 24 -7.17 6.95 -14.12
N GLU A 25 -7.27 8.04 -13.35
CA GLU A 25 -6.70 9.34 -13.71
C GLU A 25 -5.28 9.56 -13.16
N TRP A 26 -4.84 8.76 -12.18
CA TRP A 26 -3.63 9.05 -11.39
C TRP A 26 -2.60 7.92 -11.40
N GLY A 27 -3.02 6.66 -11.52
CA GLY A 27 -2.15 5.50 -11.50
C GLY A 27 -2.37 4.61 -10.27
N TYR A 28 -1.33 3.87 -9.88
CA TYR A 28 -1.36 2.96 -8.75
C TYR A 28 -1.03 3.68 -7.45
N GLN A 29 -1.71 3.37 -6.37
CA GLN A 29 -1.45 3.94 -5.05
C GLN A 29 -1.25 2.81 -4.04
N CYS A 30 -0.29 3.00 -3.12
CA CYS A 30 -0.05 2.06 -2.03
C CYS A 30 -0.86 2.41 -0.79
N TRP A 31 -1.31 1.37 -0.10
CA TRP A 31 -2.03 1.44 1.17
C TRP A 31 -1.37 0.47 2.14
N VAL A 32 -0.91 0.96 3.28
CA VAL A 32 -0.39 0.14 4.37
C VAL A 32 -1.44 0.10 5.48
N ILE A 33 -1.83 -1.10 5.89
CA ILE A 33 -2.79 -1.32 6.95
C ILE A 33 -2.03 -1.91 8.14
N THR A 34 -2.05 -1.21 9.27
CA THR A 34 -1.37 -1.65 10.49
C THR A 34 -2.17 -2.78 11.18
N PRO A 35 -1.57 -3.53 12.12
CA PRO A 35 -2.28 -4.53 12.92
C PRO A 35 -3.44 -3.95 13.73
N GLU A 36 -3.38 -2.66 14.06
CA GLU A 36 -4.43 -1.90 14.74
C GLU A 36 -5.54 -1.41 13.79
N HIS A 37 -5.50 -1.85 12.52
CA HIS A 37 -6.41 -1.46 11.44
C HIS A 37 -6.33 0.03 11.06
N GLN A 38 -5.20 0.69 11.30
CA GLN A 38 -4.95 2.04 10.78
C GLN A 38 -4.50 1.96 9.32
N VAL A 39 -4.93 2.92 8.50
CA VAL A 39 -4.60 2.94 7.07
C VAL A 39 -3.69 4.12 6.78
N HIS A 40 -2.57 3.83 6.14
CA HIS A 40 -1.55 4.80 5.73
C HIS A 40 -1.28 4.70 4.25
N THR A 41 -0.80 5.79 3.67
CA THR A 41 -0.33 5.89 2.29
C THR A 41 0.85 6.85 2.30
N ASP A 42 1.77 6.68 1.36
CA ASP A 42 2.84 7.66 1.10
C ASP A 42 2.32 8.92 0.40
N GLY A 43 1.09 8.88 -0.12
CA GLY A 43 0.45 9.99 -0.84
C GLY A 43 0.87 10.10 -2.30
N GLU A 44 1.66 9.16 -2.80
CA GLU A 44 2.21 9.17 -4.16
C GLU A 44 1.43 8.24 -5.09
N PHE A 45 1.52 8.53 -6.40
CA PHE A 45 0.97 7.68 -7.45
C PHE A 45 2.10 7.11 -8.32
N TYR A 46 1.96 5.84 -8.67
CA TYR A 46 2.94 5.04 -9.38
C TYR A 46 2.42 4.62 -10.76
N GLU A 47 3.31 4.58 -11.74
CA GLU A 47 2.97 4.12 -13.08
C GLU A 47 2.74 2.60 -13.15
N SER A 48 3.23 1.85 -12.15
CA SER A 48 3.13 0.40 -12.09
C SER A 48 2.68 -0.09 -10.72
N ASN A 49 1.90 -1.16 -10.73
CA ASN A 49 1.49 -1.88 -9.53
C ASN A 49 2.68 -2.31 -8.68
N LEU A 50 3.72 -2.87 -9.33
CA LEU A 50 4.93 -3.32 -8.64
C LEU A 50 5.66 -2.18 -7.92
N GLY A 51 5.66 -0.97 -8.50
CA GLY A 51 6.22 0.22 -7.87
C GLY A 51 5.49 0.58 -6.58
N ALA A 52 4.15 0.66 -6.64
CA ALA A 52 3.32 0.93 -5.47
C ALA A 52 3.46 -0.17 -4.39
N LEU A 53 3.50 -1.44 -4.80
CA LEU A 53 3.69 -2.56 -3.88
C LEU A 53 5.07 -2.50 -3.18
N SER A 54 6.12 -2.16 -3.93
CA SER A 54 7.48 -2.01 -3.39
C SER A 54 7.56 -0.86 -2.40
N ALA A 55 6.86 0.27 -2.66
CA ALA A 55 6.80 1.40 -1.73
C ALA A 55 6.07 1.03 -0.43
N GLY A 56 4.92 0.37 -0.54
CA GLY A 56 4.21 -0.13 0.64
C GLY A 56 5.08 -1.10 1.46
N ARG A 57 5.84 -1.98 0.79
CA ARG A 57 6.70 -2.95 1.46
C ARG A 57 7.81 -2.25 2.24
N PHE A 58 8.43 -1.26 1.63
CA PHE A 58 9.45 -0.44 2.28
C PHE A 58 8.92 0.21 3.56
N LEU A 59 7.69 0.76 3.55
CA LEU A 59 7.05 1.36 4.71
C LEU A 59 6.81 0.35 5.85
N VAL A 60 6.32 -0.85 5.53
CA VAL A 60 6.11 -1.91 6.52
C VAL A 60 7.43 -2.36 7.14
N GLU A 61 8.44 -2.64 6.30
CA GLU A 61 9.76 -3.10 6.77
C GLU A 61 10.43 -2.04 7.67
N HIS A 62 10.42 -0.77 7.27
CA HIS A 62 10.97 0.33 8.08
C HIS A 62 10.20 0.59 9.37
N SER A 63 8.91 0.26 9.42
CA SER A 63 8.11 0.40 10.65
C SER A 63 8.36 -0.76 11.62
N LEU A 64 8.60 -1.96 11.09
CA LEU A 64 8.92 -3.15 11.88
C LEU A 64 10.35 -3.15 12.43
N GLU A 65 11.28 -2.40 11.83
CA GLU A 65 12.65 -2.26 12.32
C GLU A 65 12.78 -1.38 13.59
N VAL A 66 11.70 -0.69 13.99
CA VAL A 66 11.68 0.24 15.14
C VAL A 66 11.27 -0.44 16.45
N ASP A 67 10.93 -1.74 16.43
CA ASP A 67 10.56 -2.54 17.60
C ASP A 67 11.71 -3.45 18.10
#